data_AF-A0A6M3KJW2-F1
#
_entry.id   AF-A0A6M3KJW2-F1
#
_cell.length_a   1.000
_cell.length_b   1.000
_cell.length_c   1.000
_cell.angle_alpha   90.00
_cell.angle_beta   90.00
_cell.angle_gamma   90.00
#
_symmetry.space_group_name_H-M   'P 1'
#
loop_
_entity.id
_entity.type
_entity.pdbx_description
1 polymer ?
#
loop_
_entity_poly.entity_id
_entity_poly.type
_entity_poly.pdbx_seq_one_letter_code
_entity_poly.pdbx_strand_id
1 'polypeptide(L)' 'MPKDLIEKLKREAAGFFSKEDLPEIVKENRLQPCLVRCGGGRFSCPAQDVDHFISIIERDKEDYVRDVSLL' A
#
# COMPACT_ATOMS: atom_id res chain seq x y z
N MET A 1 19.59 -10.42 10.06
CA MET A 1 18.19 -9.95 10.02
C MET A 1 17.71 -10.14 8.59
N PRO A 2 16.52 -10.70 8.34
CA PRO A 2 16.05 -10.79 6.96
C PRO A 2 15.97 -9.38 6.39
N LYS A 3 16.38 -9.27 5.13
CA LYS A 3 16.60 -8.03 4.37
C LYS A 3 15.33 -7.17 4.34
N ASP A 4 15.52 -5.86 4.47
CA ASP A 4 14.58 -4.74 4.28
C ASP A 4 13.46 -5.11 3.27
N LEU A 5 12.25 -5.32 3.79
CA LEU A 5 11.11 -5.78 2.99
C LEU A 5 10.80 -4.76 1.89
N ILE A 6 10.92 -3.47 2.20
CA ILE A 6 10.67 -2.37 1.27
C ILE A 6 11.65 -2.47 0.08
N GLU A 7 12.93 -2.69 0.35
CA GLU A 7 13.95 -2.87 -0.70
C GLU A 7 13.74 -4.15 -1.51
N LYS A 8 13.29 -5.24 -0.87
CA LYS A 8 12.90 -6.47 -1.59
C LYS A 8 11.73 -6.19 -2.54
N LEU A 9 10.67 -5.55 -2.07
CA LEU A 9 9.48 -5.22 -2.86
C LEU A 9 9.84 -4.31 -4.04
N LYS A 10 10.68 -3.29 -3.84
CA LYS A 10 11.16 -2.43 -4.94
C LYS A 10 11.90 -3.21 -6.03
N ARG A 11 12.78 -4.14 -5.64
CA ARG A 11 13.63 -4.89 -6.58
C ARG A 11 12.90 -6.02 -7.30
N GLU A 12 12.06 -6.76 -6.58
CA GLU A 12 11.49 -8.02 -7.06
C GLU A 12 10.05 -7.87 -7.53
N ALA A 13 9.31 -6.89 -7.00
CA ALA A 13 7.88 -6.70 -7.26
C ALA A 13 7.55 -5.30 -7.81
N ALA A 14 8.56 -4.52 -8.26
CA ALA A 14 8.38 -3.13 -8.71
C ALA A 14 7.63 -2.24 -7.69
N GLY A 15 7.76 -2.56 -6.40
CA GLY A 15 7.11 -1.88 -5.30
C GLY A 15 5.66 -2.33 -5.02
N PHE A 16 5.05 -3.22 -5.81
CA PHE A 16 3.72 -3.73 -5.53
C PHE A 16 3.74 -4.68 -4.33
N PHE A 17 2.71 -4.62 -3.49
CA PHE A 17 2.58 -5.45 -2.30
C PHE A 17 1.11 -5.82 -2.04
N SER A 18 0.89 -6.90 -1.31
CA SER A 18 -0.46 -7.36 -0.95
C SER A 18 -0.88 -6.85 0.43
N LYS A 19 -2.15 -7.04 0.80
CA LYS A 19 -2.66 -6.64 2.12
C LYS A 19 -1.88 -7.32 3.26
N GLU A 20 -1.38 -8.53 3.02
CA GLU A 20 -0.61 -9.31 4.00
C GLU A 20 0.78 -8.73 4.26
N ASP A 21 1.37 -8.01 3.30
CA ASP A 21 2.68 -7.36 3.47
C ASP A 21 2.59 -6.07 4.29
N LEU A 22 1.42 -5.41 4.30
CA LEU A 22 1.21 -4.09 4.89
C LEU A 22 1.63 -3.99 6.37
N PRO A 23 1.30 -4.94 7.27
CA PRO A 23 1.72 -4.86 8.67
C PRO A 23 3.25 -4.83 8.86
N GLU A 24 4.00 -5.60 8.05
CA GLU A 24 5.46 -5.60 8.12
C GLU A 24 6.05 -4.31 7.53
N ILE A 25 5.45 -3.76 6.46
CA ILE A 25 5.83 -2.44 5.93
C ILE A 25 5.60 -1.36 6.99
N VAL A 26 4.46 -1.37 7.68
CA VAL A 26 4.15 -0.39 8.74
C VAL A 26 5.12 -0.50 9.92
N LYS A 27 5.50 -1.72 10.30
CA LYS A 27 6.45 -1.97 11.37
C LYS A 27 7.87 -1.51 11.01
N GLU A 28 8.27 -1.67 9.75
CA GLU A 28 9.58 -1.25 9.25
C GLU A 28 9.65 0.27 9.06
N ASN A 29 8.65 0.85 8.38
CA ASN A 29 8.51 2.28 8.18
C ASN A 29 7.04 2.70 8.00
N ARG A 30 6.38 3.07 9.11
CA ARG A 30 4.97 3.51 9.12
C ARG A 30 4.67 4.70 8.19
N LEU A 31 5.66 5.53 7.91
CA LEU A 31 5.53 6.71 7.04
C LEU A 31 5.99 6.45 5.61
N GLN A 32 6.30 5.20 5.25
CA GLN A 32 6.65 4.81 3.89
C GLN A 32 5.54 5.27 2.93
N PRO A 33 5.85 6.15 1.96
CA PRO A 33 4.87 6.58 0.97
C PRO A 33 4.38 5.38 0.15
N CYS A 34 3.06 5.28 0.01
CA CYS A 34 2.36 4.30 -0.78
C CYS A 34 1.47 5.00 -1.80
N LEU A 35 1.34 4.42 -2.99
CA LEU A 35 0.43 4.84 -4.04
C LEU A 35 -0.70 3.82 -4.16
N VAL A 36 -1.93 4.26 -3.87
CA VAL A 36 -3.15 3.48 -4.01
C VAL A 36 -3.80 3.85 -5.34
N ARG A 37 -4.09 2.85 -6.18
CA ARG A 37 -4.75 3.03 -7.47
C ARG A 37 -6.15 2.45 -7.40
N CYS A 38 -7.13 3.25 -7.79
CA CYS A 38 -8.55 2.91 -7.80
C CYS A 38 -9.09 2.88 -9.24
N GLY A 39 -10.36 2.53 -9.41
CA GLY A 39 -11.03 2.60 -10.71
C GLY A 39 -11.10 4.04 -11.24
N GLY A 40 -11.43 5.01 -10.39
CA GLY A 40 -11.60 6.42 -10.75
C GLY A 40 -10.32 7.27 -10.72
N GLY A 41 -9.20 6.75 -10.23
CA GLY A 41 -7.98 7.56 -10.07
C GLY A 41 -6.91 6.93 -9.19
N ARG A 42 -6.12 7.77 -8.52
CA ARG A 42 -5.06 7.35 -7.60
C ARG A 42 -4.73 8.43 -6.57
N PHE A 43 -4.27 8.03 -5.40
CA PHE A 43 -3.82 8.93 -4.34
C PHE A 43 -2.62 8.32 -3.59
N SER A 44 -1.84 9.17 -2.95
CA SER A 44 -0.74 8.74 -2.08
C SER A 44 -1.11 8.87 -0.61
N CYS A 45 -0.61 7.95 0.21
CA CYS A 45 -0.76 8.00 1.67
C CYS A 45 0.41 7.28 2.36
N PRO A 46 0.66 7.55 3.65
CA PRO A 46 1.55 6.74 4.48
C PRO A 46 1.06 5.30 4.59
N ALA A 47 1.97 4.32 4.69
CA ALA A 47 1.64 2.91 4.87
C ALA A 47 0.65 2.66 6.02
N GLN A 48 0.81 3.35 7.15
CA GLN A 48 -0.10 3.20 8.31
C GLN A 48 -1.57 3.56 8.01
N ASP A 49 -1.84 4.37 6.98
CA ASP A 49 -3.18 4.88 6.65
C ASP A 49 -3.84 4.12 5.48
N VAL A 50 -3.10 3.22 4.80
CA VAL A 50 -3.57 2.48 3.61
C VAL A 50 -4.85 1.70 3.90
N ASP A 51 -4.87 0.86 4.93
CA ASP A 51 -6.03 0.00 5.25
C ASP A 51 -7.26 0.84 5.64
N HIS A 52 -7.05 1.96 6.35
CA HIS A 52 -8.12 2.89 6.70
C HIS A 52 -8.76 3.50 5.43
N PHE A 53 -7.96 3.99 4.49
CA PHE A 53 -8.50 4.61 3.27
C PHE A 53 -9.13 3.60 2.32
N ILE A 54 -8.55 2.41 2.18
CA ILE A 54 -9.17 1.29 1.44
C ILE A 54 -10.55 0.99 2.02
N SER A 55 -10.67 0.91 3.36
CA SER A 55 -11.96 0.62 4.01
C SER A 55 -13.04 1.68 3.73
N ILE A 56 -12.67 2.95 3.55
CA ILE A 56 -13.61 4.02 3.17
C ILE A 56 -14.12 3.79 1.75
N ILE A 57 -13.22 3.50 0.81
CA ILE A 57 -13.54 3.28 -0.61
C ILE A 57 -14.44 2.07 -0.78
N GLU A 58 -14.08 0.94 -0.16
CA GLU A 58 -14.85 -0.29 -0.21
C GLU A 58 -16.24 -0.13 0.41
N ARG A 59 -16.39 0.74 1.42
CA ARG A 59 -17.67 1.02 2.07
C ARG A 59 -18.61 1.86 1.20
N ASP A 60 -18.09 2.87 0.51
CA ASP A 60 -18.91 3.80 -0.31
C ASP A 60 -19.47 3.12 -1.57
N LYS A 61 -18.82 2.07 -2.07
CA LYS A 61 -19.22 1.29 -3.27
C LYS A 61 -19.29 2.07 -4.59
N GLU A 62 -18.89 3.35 -4.60
CA GLU A 62 -18.79 4.17 -5.81
C GLU A 62 -17.48 3.94 -6.59
N ASP A 63 -16.46 3.37 -5.94
CA ASP A 63 -15.17 3.03 -6.55
C ASP A 63 -14.63 1.71 -5.95
N TYR A 64 -13.50 1.24 -6.47
CA TYR A 64 -12.80 0.04 -5.99
C TYR A 64 -11.28 0.23 -6.03
N VAL A 65 -10.59 -0.44 -5.12
CA VAL A 65 -9.12 -0.46 -5.11
C VAL A 65 -8.64 -1.51 -6.09
N ARG A 66 -7.74 -1.12 -7.00
CA ARG A 66 -7.16 -2.00 -8.01
C ARG A 66 -5.84 -2.60 -7.54
N ASP A 67 -4.94 -1.76 -7.05
CA ASP A 67 -3.61 -2.16 -6.59
C ASP A 67 -2.99 -1.11 -5.65
N VAL A 68 -1.98 -1.52 -4.90
CA VAL A 68 -1.16 -0.64 -4.05
C VAL A 68 0.32 -0.92 -4.33
N SER A 69 1.12 0.14 -4.37
CA SER A 69 2.57 0.02 -4.47
C SER A 69 3.28 1.01 -3.56
N LEU A 70 4.54 0.73 -3.24
CA LEU A 70 5.48 1.70 -2.73
C LEU A 70 5.65 2.85 -3.74
N LEU A 71 5.92 4.05 -3.22
CA LEU A 71 6.26 5.25 -4.00
C LEU A 71 7.78 5.49 -4.02
#